data_AF-A0AA39NLT9-F1
#
_entry.id   AF-A0AA39NLT9-F1
#
_cell.length_a   1.000
_cell.length_b   1.000
_cell.length_c   1.000
_cell.angle_alpha   90.00
_cell.angle_beta   90.00
_cell.angle_gamma   90.00
#
_symmetry.space_group_name_H-M   'P 1'
#
loop_
_entity.id
_entity.type
_entity.pdbx_description
1 polymer ?
#
loop_
_entity_poly.entity_id
_entity_poly.type
_entity_poly.pdbx_seq_one_letter_code
_entity_poly.pdbx_strand_id
1 'polypeptide(L)'
;MSFTNLYYKRTTGTPKACYICYKPTTTCLATINAVDFLYTCPTHLTDRGFASPIQEEPAKPAVDENEIAKVKEEWEEKQKRKAEREKEKEKEKEKADKVKDKDDDKDKKEKEKKSTPPKSPHSSVSPPPTPAAHQRFALHRDIFAMRQTEHRRRRQAAQAKDLAPRFPGAPRGELA
;
A
#
# COMPACT_ATOMS: atom_id res chain seq x y z
N MET A 1 -22.20 -10.11 9.24
CA MET A 1 -21.50 -10.06 7.94
C MET A 1 -20.42 -9.01 8.05
N SER A 2 -19.18 -9.45 8.15
CA SER A 2 -18.00 -8.63 7.84
C SER A 2 -17.90 -8.52 6.32
N PHE A 3 -17.42 -7.39 5.82
CA PHE A 3 -17.11 -7.18 4.40
C PHE A 3 -15.68 -6.66 4.30
N THR A 4 -15.07 -6.77 3.12
CA THR A 4 -13.69 -6.34 2.86
C THR A 4 -13.64 -4.86 2.51
N ASN A 5 -12.50 -4.22 2.77
CA ASN A 5 -12.28 -2.80 2.43
C ASN A 5 -11.89 -2.65 0.95
N LEU A 6 -12.75 -3.10 0.06
CA LEU A 6 -12.54 -3.02 -1.38
C LEU A 6 -13.82 -2.54 -2.04
N TYR A 7 -13.75 -1.33 -2.57
CA TYR A 7 -14.87 -0.63 -3.17
C TYR A 7 -14.60 -0.36 -4.64
N TYR A 8 -15.64 -0.51 -5.46
CA TYR A 8 -15.62 -0.23 -6.89
C TYR A 8 -16.41 1.05 -7.14
N LYS A 9 -15.82 1.96 -7.92
CA LYS A 9 -16.50 3.16 -8.38
C LYS A 9 -17.55 2.80 -9.43
N ARG A 10 -18.78 3.22 -9.16
CA ARG A 10 -19.94 3.09 -10.03
C ARG A 10 -20.59 4.46 -10.21
N THR A 11 -21.17 4.68 -11.38
CA THR A 11 -22.02 5.83 -11.66
C THR A 11 -23.47 5.43 -11.46
N THR A 12 -24.23 6.26 -10.76
CA THR A 12 -25.65 6.04 -10.47
C THR A 12 -26.51 7.02 -11.27
N GLY A 13 -27.73 6.60 -11.63
CA GLY A 13 -28.64 7.44 -12.42
C GLY A 13 -29.32 8.56 -11.63
N THR A 14 -29.41 8.43 -10.30
CA THR A 14 -30.04 9.44 -9.43
C THR A 14 -29.02 10.02 -8.45
N PRO A 15 -28.93 11.36 -8.32
CA PRO A 15 -28.01 11.96 -7.37
C PRO A 15 -28.51 11.71 -5.93
N LYS A 16 -27.57 11.34 -5.05
CA LYS A 16 -27.81 11.21 -3.60
C LYS A 16 -26.77 12.02 -2.83
N ALA A 17 -27.04 12.28 -1.56
CA ALA A 17 -26.15 13.05 -0.71
C ALA A 17 -24.80 12.34 -0.51
N CYS A 18 -23.70 13.06 -0.73
CA CYS A 18 -22.35 12.59 -0.42
C CYS A 18 -22.19 12.33 1.09
N TYR A 19 -21.48 11.28 1.46
CA TYR A 19 -21.28 10.93 2.86
C TYR A 19 -20.45 11.94 3.67
N ILE A 20 -19.54 12.69 3.02
CA ILE A 20 -18.70 13.66 3.71
C ILE A 20 -19.39 15.03 3.78
N CYS A 21 -19.82 15.55 2.63
CA CYS A 21 -20.31 16.93 2.53
C CYS A 21 -21.82 17.07 2.28
N TYR A 22 -22.54 15.95 2.15
CA TYR A 22 -23.98 15.91 1.86
C TYR A 22 -24.44 16.58 0.55
N LYS A 23 -23.51 17.06 -0.27
CA LYS A 23 -23.79 17.59 -1.61
C LYS A 23 -24.28 16.45 -2.53
N PRO A 24 -25.21 16.72 -3.46
CA PRO A 24 -25.70 15.72 -4.39
C PRO A 24 -24.57 15.21 -5.29
N THR A 25 -24.42 13.89 -5.40
CA THR A 25 -23.43 13.22 -6.24
C THR A 25 -24.04 11.99 -6.90
N THR A 26 -23.60 11.70 -8.12
CA THR A 26 -23.95 10.48 -8.87
C THR A 26 -22.87 9.40 -8.76
N THR A 27 -21.74 9.69 -8.11
CA THR A 27 -20.66 8.71 -7.91
C THR A 27 -20.88 7.91 -6.63
N CYS A 28 -20.83 6.59 -6.74
CA CYS A 28 -21.02 5.66 -5.64
C CYS A 28 -19.88 4.64 -5.58
N LEU A 29 -19.33 4.44 -4.38
CA LEU A 29 -18.39 3.38 -4.07
C LEU A 29 -19.17 2.19 -3.50
N ALA A 30 -19.11 1.04 -4.16
CA ALA A 30 -19.82 -0.17 -3.72
C ALA A 30 -18.90 -1.38 -3.65
N THR A 31 -19.12 -2.22 -2.63
CA THR A 31 -18.48 -3.54 -2.52
C THR A 31 -19.03 -4.50 -3.59
N ILE A 32 -18.29 -5.58 -3.90
CA ILE A 32 -18.66 -6.52 -4.98
C ILE A 32 -20.07 -7.13 -4.80
N ASN A 33 -20.41 -7.46 -3.56
CA ASN A 33 -21.70 -8.04 -3.20
C ASN A 33 -22.77 -6.98 -2.86
N ALA A 34 -22.48 -5.69 -3.07
CA ALA A 34 -23.33 -4.56 -2.71
C ALA A 34 -23.80 -4.55 -1.24
N VAL A 35 -23.08 -5.24 -0.35
CA VAL A 35 -23.36 -5.28 1.11
C VAL A 35 -23.25 -3.87 1.69
N ASP A 36 -22.23 -3.14 1.23
CA ASP A 36 -21.99 -1.76 1.60
C ASP A 36 -21.79 -0.90 0.35
N PHE A 37 -22.45 0.27 0.35
CA PHE A 37 -22.36 1.27 -0.71
C PHE A 37 -22.42 2.69 -0.14
N LEU A 38 -21.69 3.60 -0.77
CA LEU A 38 -21.39 4.91 -0.25
C LEU A 38 -21.36 5.95 -1.37
N TYR A 39 -22.19 6.98 -1.26
CA TYR A 39 -22.17 8.09 -2.20
C TYR A 39 -21.03 9.06 -1.86
N THR A 40 -20.20 9.35 -2.85
CA THR A 40 -18.99 10.18 -2.67
C THR A 40 -18.89 11.14 -3.84
N CYS A 41 -18.62 12.41 -3.58
CA CYS A 41 -18.37 13.35 -4.67
C CYS A 41 -16.89 13.26 -5.08
N PRO A 42 -16.54 13.58 -6.34
CA PRO A 42 -15.17 13.46 -6.84
C PRO A 42 -14.16 14.26 -6.01
N THR A 43 -14.56 15.41 -5.45
CA THR A 43 -13.73 16.23 -4.56
C THR A 43 -13.27 15.49 -3.30
N HIS A 44 -14.11 14.64 -2.70
CA HIS A 44 -13.72 13.85 -1.54
C HIS A 44 -13.04 12.53 -1.93
N LEU A 45 -13.20 12.07 -3.17
CA LEU A 45 -12.50 10.89 -3.66
C LEU A 45 -10.98 11.16 -3.85
N THR A 46 -10.60 12.42 -4.02
CA THR A 46 -9.19 12.86 -4.07
C THR A 46 -8.57 13.14 -2.70
N ASP A 47 -9.36 13.09 -1.62
CA ASP A 47 -8.88 13.34 -0.27
C ASP A 47 -8.14 12.12 0.30
N ARG A 48 -6.92 12.36 0.80
CA ARG A 48 -6.05 11.35 1.40
C ARG A 48 -6.65 10.72 2.65
N GLY A 49 -7.49 11.47 3.38
CA GLY A 49 -8.13 10.99 4.61
C GLY A 49 -9.36 10.12 4.37
N PHE A 50 -9.84 10.02 3.13
CA PHE A 50 -11.12 9.38 2.83
C PHE A 50 -10.97 8.04 2.10
N ALA A 51 -10.39 8.04 0.90
CA ALA A 51 -10.25 6.85 0.08
C ALA A 51 -8.98 6.91 -0.76
N SER A 52 -8.24 5.81 -0.78
CA SER A 52 -7.04 5.64 -1.60
C SER A 52 -7.37 4.79 -2.82
N PRO A 53 -7.02 5.22 -4.05
CA PRO A 53 -7.15 4.38 -5.22
C PRO A 53 -6.24 3.16 -5.05
N ILE A 54 -6.79 1.97 -5.20
CA ILE A 54 -6.01 0.74 -5.29
C ILE A 54 -5.60 0.67 -6.76
N GLN A 55 -4.38 1.11 -7.07
CA GLN A 55 -3.77 0.74 -8.33
C GLN A 55 -3.60 -0.78 -8.26
N GLU A 56 -4.33 -1.51 -9.10
CA GLU A 56 -3.86 -2.83 -9.50
C GLU A 56 -2.50 -2.57 -10.13
N GLU A 57 -1.43 -2.82 -9.39
CA GLU A 57 -0.17 -3.04 -10.06
C GLU A 57 -0.48 -4.11 -11.12
N PRO A 58 -0.26 -3.84 -12.41
CA PRO A 58 -0.27 -4.92 -13.37
C PRO A 58 0.66 -5.96 -12.77
N ALA A 59 0.18 -7.20 -12.65
CA ALA A 59 0.93 -8.33 -12.11
C ALA A 59 2.41 -8.11 -12.41
N LYS A 60 3.21 -7.90 -11.35
CA LYS A 60 4.63 -7.49 -11.35
C LYS A 60 5.18 -7.62 -12.77
N PRO A 61 5.62 -6.55 -13.46
CA PRO A 61 6.16 -6.70 -14.81
C PRO A 61 7.09 -7.89 -14.74
N ALA A 62 6.76 -8.95 -15.49
CA ALA A 62 7.53 -10.19 -15.47
C ALA A 62 8.95 -9.71 -15.66
N VAL A 63 9.76 -9.76 -14.59
CA VAL A 63 11.14 -9.31 -14.68
C VAL A 63 11.71 -10.26 -15.71
N ASP A 64 11.97 -9.76 -16.91
CA ASP A 64 12.40 -10.58 -18.03
C ASP A 64 13.54 -11.44 -17.49
N GLU A 65 13.38 -12.76 -17.54
CA GLU A 65 14.32 -13.71 -16.91
C GLU A 65 15.76 -13.49 -17.42
N ASN A 66 15.87 -12.86 -18.59
CA ASN A 66 17.08 -12.35 -19.23
C ASN A 66 17.82 -11.25 -18.45
N GLU A 67 17.13 -10.33 -17.80
CA GLU A 67 17.76 -9.29 -16.96
C GLU A 67 18.28 -9.89 -15.65
N ILE A 68 17.56 -10.87 -15.09
CA ILE A 68 18.00 -11.63 -13.90
C ILE A 68 19.23 -12.48 -14.24
N ALA A 69 19.28 -13.08 -15.43
CA ALA A 69 20.42 -13.88 -15.89
C ALA A 69 21.69 -13.03 -16.03
N LYS A 70 21.61 -11.87 -16.70
CA LYS A 70 22.75 -10.96 -16.87
C LYS A 70 23.28 -10.44 -15.54
N VAL A 71 22.40 -10.08 -14.61
CA VAL A 71 22.81 -9.61 -13.27
C VAL A 71 23.50 -10.73 -12.46
N LYS A 72 23.10 -11.98 -12.63
CA LYS A 72 23.77 -13.14 -12.00
C LYS A 72 25.14 -13.39 -12.61
N GLU A 73 25.26 -13.36 -13.94
CA GLU A 73 26.53 -13.52 -14.64
C GLU A 73 27.53 -12.42 -14.28
N GLU A 74 27.12 -11.15 -14.27
CA GLU A 74 27.97 -10.03 -13.86
C GLU A 74 28.39 -10.12 -12.39
N TRP A 75 27.53 -10.64 -11.52
CA TRP A 75 27.86 -10.84 -10.11
C TRP A 75 28.86 -11.98 -9.91
N GLU A 76 28.68 -13.11 -10.61
CA GLU A 76 29.59 -14.25 -10.54
C GLU A 76 30.97 -13.93 -11.12
N GLU A 77 31.04 -13.19 -12.23
CA GLU A 77 32.30 -12.75 -12.82
C GLU A 77 33.03 -11.78 -11.89
N LYS A 78 32.30 -10.88 -11.22
CA LYS A 78 32.86 -9.94 -10.24
C LYS A 78 33.33 -10.65 -8.96
N GLN A 79 32.70 -11.75 -8.57
CA GLN A 79 33.16 -12.60 -7.46
C GLN A 79 34.40 -13.42 -7.83
N LYS A 80 34.43 -14.02 -9.03
CA LYS A 80 35.60 -14.74 -9.52
C LYS A 80 36.81 -13.82 -9.64
N ARG A 81 36.64 -12.62 -10.20
CA ARG A 81 37.69 -11.60 -10.30
C ARG A 81 38.18 -11.09 -8.92
N LYS A 82 37.30 -11.03 -7.92
CA LYS A 82 37.71 -10.70 -6.54
C LYS A 82 38.49 -11.84 -5.89
N ALA A 83 38.03 -13.08 -6.04
CA ALA A 83 38.69 -14.26 -5.49
C ALA A 83 40.06 -14.52 -6.16
N GLU A 84 40.20 -14.29 -7.47
CA GLU A 84 41.49 -14.37 -8.15
C GLU A 84 42.45 -13.28 -7.68
N ARG A 85 41.97 -12.05 -7.53
CA ARG A 85 42.77 -10.93 -7.02
C ARG A 85 43.18 -11.12 -5.55
N GLU A 86 42.39 -11.83 -4.74
CA GLU A 86 42.77 -12.21 -3.38
C GLU A 86 43.82 -13.33 -3.36
N LYS A 87 43.67 -14.35 -4.21
CA LYS A 87 44.66 -15.43 -4.35
C LYS A 87 45.99 -14.94 -4.92
N GLU A 88 45.99 -13.97 -5.82
CA GLU A 88 47.22 -13.34 -6.35
C GLU A 88 47.94 -12.54 -5.26
N LYS A 89 47.19 -11.76 -4.46
CA LYS A 89 47.75 -11.01 -3.32
C LYS A 89 48.28 -11.92 -2.21
N GLU A 90 47.68 -13.09 -2.02
CA GLU A 90 48.14 -14.09 -1.04
C GLU A 90 49.43 -14.78 -1.51
N LYS A 91 49.53 -15.13 -2.80
CA LYS A 91 50.78 -15.65 -3.41
C LYS A 91 51.90 -14.61 -3.49
N GLU A 92 51.57 -13.32 -3.62
CA GLU A 92 52.54 -12.22 -3.61
C GLU A 92 53.05 -11.93 -2.19
N LYS A 93 52.20 -12.11 -1.15
CA LYS A 93 52.62 -12.05 0.25
C LYS A 93 53.49 -13.26 0.68
N GLU A 94 53.29 -14.44 0.10
CA GLU A 94 54.12 -15.62 0.40
C GLU A 94 55.55 -15.53 -0.19
N LYS A 95 55.77 -14.68 -1.20
CA LYS A 95 57.11 -14.40 -1.76
C LYS A 95 57.84 -13.22 -1.11
N ALA A 96 57.21 -12.50 -0.18
CA ALA A 96 57.79 -11.32 0.48
C ALA A 96 58.27 -11.60 1.92
N ASP A 97 58.22 -12.84 2.44
CA ASP A 97 58.68 -13.19 3.78
C ASP A 97 60.17 -13.60 3.83
N LYS A 98 61.02 -12.78 3.19
CA LYS A 98 62.45 -12.77 3.47
C LYS A 98 63.04 -11.41 3.10
N VAL A 99 62.89 -10.41 3.97
CA VAL A 99 63.89 -9.37 4.31
C VAL A 99 63.24 -8.29 5.19
N LYS A 100 63.66 -8.30 6.47
CA LYS A 100 63.90 -7.21 7.44
C LYS A 100 63.00 -5.95 7.50
N ASP A 101 62.36 -5.81 8.67
CA ASP A 101 62.72 -4.87 9.76
C ASP A 101 63.19 -3.45 9.38
N LYS A 102 62.34 -2.42 9.60
CA LYS A 102 62.54 -1.32 10.57
C LYS A 102 61.50 -0.19 10.46
N ASP A 103 61.05 0.30 11.62
CA ASP A 103 60.64 1.68 12.00
C ASP A 103 59.53 2.42 11.21
N ASP A 104 58.79 3.39 11.73
CA ASP A 104 58.16 3.77 13.01
C ASP A 104 57.32 5.04 12.65
N ASP A 105 56.35 5.37 13.50
CA ASP A 105 55.71 6.68 13.67
C ASP A 105 54.67 7.25 12.66
N LYS A 106 53.45 7.36 13.21
CA LYS A 106 52.66 8.61 13.38
C LYS A 106 51.29 8.78 12.70
N ASP A 107 50.27 8.48 13.51
CA ASP A 107 49.06 9.26 13.84
C ASP A 107 48.77 10.59 13.09
N LYS A 108 47.61 10.69 12.41
CA LYS A 108 46.50 11.61 12.77
C LYS A 108 45.33 11.65 11.76
N LYS A 109 44.15 11.29 12.28
CA LYS A 109 42.91 12.09 12.41
C LYS A 109 42.15 12.64 11.17
N GLU A 110 40.89 12.19 11.10
CA GLU A 110 39.62 12.79 10.64
C GLU A 110 39.61 13.86 9.51
N LYS A 111 38.78 13.62 8.48
CA LYS A 111 37.56 14.43 8.33
C LYS A 111 36.53 13.83 7.36
N GLU A 112 35.33 13.74 7.89
CA GLU A 112 34.02 13.58 7.27
C GLU A 112 33.70 14.68 6.23
N LYS A 113 33.01 14.35 5.12
CA LYS A 113 31.95 15.17 4.47
C LYS A 113 31.33 14.52 3.22
N LYS A 114 30.08 14.04 3.39
CA LYS A 114 28.84 14.39 2.65
C LYS A 114 28.93 14.84 1.18
N SER A 115 28.30 14.09 0.28
CA SER A 115 27.44 14.68 -0.78
C SER A 115 26.47 13.68 -1.42
N THR A 116 25.26 14.20 -1.63
CA THR A 116 23.99 13.66 -2.13
C THR A 116 23.94 13.47 -3.65
N PRO A 117 23.12 12.55 -4.21
CA PRO A 117 22.77 12.57 -5.63
C PRO A 117 21.48 13.39 -5.90
N PRO A 118 21.38 14.14 -7.02
CA PRO A 118 20.17 14.83 -7.40
C PRO A 118 19.14 13.93 -8.09
N LYS A 119 17.88 14.28 -7.88
CA LYS A 119 16.65 13.65 -8.36
C LYS A 119 15.95 14.61 -9.32
N SER A 120 15.50 14.14 -10.49
CA SER A 120 14.30 14.58 -11.25
C SER A 120 14.37 14.10 -12.72
N PRO A 121 13.29 14.19 -13.53
CA PRO A 121 11.96 13.62 -13.32
C PRO A 121 11.54 12.71 -14.51
N HIS A 122 10.87 11.60 -14.21
CA HIS A 122 10.28 10.74 -15.25
C HIS A 122 9.01 11.41 -15.83
N SER A 123 9.01 11.62 -17.14
CA SER A 123 7.83 12.00 -17.92
C SER A 123 6.99 10.74 -18.16
N SER A 124 5.76 10.73 -17.64
CA SER A 124 4.78 9.66 -17.84
C SER A 124 4.02 9.88 -19.15
N VAL A 125 4.31 9.07 -20.16
CA VAL A 125 3.45 8.91 -21.35
C VAL A 125 2.35 7.90 -21.02
N SER A 126 1.09 8.32 -21.20
CA SER A 126 -0.11 7.52 -20.94
C SER A 126 -0.45 6.64 -22.15
N PRO A 127 -0.66 5.31 -21.99
CA PRO A 127 -1.26 4.48 -23.03
C PRO A 127 -2.82 4.47 -23.00
N PRO A 128 -3.47 4.16 -24.14
CA PRO A 128 -4.94 4.27 -24.40
C PRO A 128 -5.81 3.18 -23.72
N PRO A 129 -7.16 3.35 -23.68
CA PRO A 129 -8.03 2.62 -22.75
C PRO A 129 -8.29 1.17 -23.18
N THR A 130 -7.80 0.24 -22.36
CA THR A 130 -8.29 -1.14 -22.27
C THR A 130 -9.69 -1.17 -21.62
N PRO A 131 -10.52 -2.20 -21.89
CA PRO A 131 -11.91 -2.27 -21.40
C PRO A 131 -11.95 -2.00 -19.89
N ALA A 132 -12.59 -0.89 -19.53
CA ALA A 132 -12.32 -0.18 -18.27
C ALA A 132 -12.59 -1.07 -17.05
N ALA A 133 -11.53 -1.60 -16.45
CA ALA A 133 -11.58 -2.12 -15.09
C ALA A 133 -12.18 -1.02 -14.19
N HIS A 134 -13.26 -1.34 -13.47
CA HIS A 134 -13.87 -0.40 -12.55
C HIS A 134 -12.82 0.09 -11.55
N GLN A 135 -12.63 1.42 -11.46
CA GLN A 135 -11.66 2.00 -10.53
C GLN A 135 -11.93 1.49 -9.11
N ARG A 136 -10.89 0.90 -8.50
CA ARG A 136 -10.95 0.30 -7.16
C ARG A 136 -10.42 1.28 -6.12
N PHE A 137 -11.04 1.30 -4.97
CA PHE A 137 -10.71 2.17 -3.84
C PHE A 137 -10.72 1.37 -2.54
N ALA A 138 -9.79 1.70 -1.66
CA ALA A 138 -9.83 1.31 -0.24
C ALA A 138 -10.20 2.56 0.57
N LEU A 139 -11.18 2.45 1.46
CA LEU A 139 -11.49 3.52 2.39
C LEU A 139 -10.37 3.63 3.44
N HIS A 140 -10.18 4.83 3.99
CA HIS A 140 -9.29 5.04 5.12
C HIS A 140 -9.72 4.18 6.32
N ARG A 141 -8.75 3.78 7.16
CA ARG A 141 -8.96 2.86 8.29
C ARG A 141 -10.13 3.28 9.18
N ASP A 142 -10.18 4.55 9.56
CA ASP A 142 -11.19 5.06 10.50
C ASP A 142 -12.58 5.12 9.85
N ILE A 143 -12.64 5.54 8.57
CA ILE A 143 -13.89 5.53 7.80
C ILE A 143 -14.42 4.09 7.70
N PHE A 144 -13.56 3.14 7.33
CA PHE A 144 -13.94 1.74 7.21
C PHE A 144 -14.38 1.13 8.56
N ALA A 145 -13.73 1.50 9.66
CA ALA A 145 -14.14 1.10 11.00
C ALA A 145 -15.54 1.64 11.36
N MET A 146 -15.83 2.91 11.07
CA MET A 146 -17.17 3.50 11.26
C MET A 146 -18.23 2.77 10.44
N ARG A 147 -17.93 2.40 9.18
CA ARG A 147 -18.85 1.62 8.34
C ARG A 147 -19.14 0.25 8.95
N GLN A 148 -18.12 -0.44 9.47
CA GLN A 148 -18.32 -1.72 10.14
C GLN A 148 -19.15 -1.60 11.42
N THR A 149 -18.96 -0.55 12.22
CA THR A 149 -19.74 -0.34 13.45
C THR A 149 -21.20 -0.02 13.12
N GLU A 150 -21.48 0.79 12.10
CA GLU A 150 -22.84 1.04 11.59
C GLU A 150 -23.53 -0.26 11.19
N HIS A 151 -22.85 -1.11 10.41
CA HIS A 151 -23.39 -2.42 10.02
C HIS A 151 -23.62 -3.37 11.19
N ARG A 152 -22.72 -3.34 12.19
CA ARG A 152 -22.87 -4.11 13.42
C ARG A 152 -24.07 -3.63 14.22
N ARG A 153 -24.21 -2.31 14.40
CA ARG A 153 -25.32 -1.67 15.11
C ARG A 153 -26.65 -1.97 14.43
N ARG A 154 -26.73 -1.88 13.09
CA ARG A 154 -27.94 -2.20 12.34
C ARG A 154 -28.39 -3.64 12.54
N ARG A 155 -27.45 -4.58 12.58
CA ARG A 155 -27.74 -6.00 12.83
C ARG A 155 -28.21 -6.25 14.26
N GLN A 156 -27.51 -5.70 15.25
CA GLN A 156 -27.91 -5.81 16.65
C GLN A 156 -29.30 -5.23 16.88
N ALA A 157 -29.61 -4.09 16.26
CA ALA A 157 -30.94 -3.51 16.30
C ALA A 157 -32.00 -4.38 15.64
N ALA A 158 -31.70 -5.04 14.51
CA ALA A 158 -32.62 -5.99 13.88
C ALA A 158 -32.86 -7.21 14.80
N GLN A 159 -31.80 -7.83 15.33
CA GLN A 159 -31.90 -8.95 16.27
C GLN A 159 -32.66 -8.59 17.54
N ALA A 160 -32.42 -7.40 18.09
CA ALA A 160 -33.15 -6.90 19.26
C ALA A 160 -34.64 -6.70 18.95
N LYS A 161 -34.99 -6.21 17.76
CA LYS A 161 -36.39 -6.10 17.31
C LYS A 161 -37.06 -7.46 17.15
N ASP A 162 -36.33 -8.46 16.64
CA ASP A 162 -36.85 -9.82 16.49
C ASP A 162 -37.07 -10.50 17.85
N LEU A 163 -36.23 -10.20 18.84
CA LEU A 163 -36.34 -10.73 20.21
C LEU A 163 -37.29 -9.92 21.10
N ALA A 164 -37.53 -8.64 20.81
CA ALA A 164 -38.33 -7.73 21.64
C ALA A 164 -39.72 -8.30 22.03
N PRO A 165 -40.49 -8.97 21.13
CA PRO A 165 -41.78 -9.55 21.49
C PRO A 165 -41.70 -10.72 22.49
N ARG A 166 -40.51 -11.29 22.74
CA ARG A 166 -40.30 -12.39 23.69
C ARG A 166 -40.02 -11.91 25.12
N PHE A 167 -39.78 -10.61 25.30
CA PHE A 167 -39.57 -10.04 26.62
C PHE A 167 -40.88 -9.50 27.20
N PRO A 168 -41.09 -9.60 28.52
CA PRO A 168 -42.26 -9.00 29.17
C PRO A 168 -42.26 -7.49 28.93
N GLY A 169 -43.42 -6.94 28.57
CA GLY A 169 -43.59 -5.51 28.35
C GLY A 169 -43.35 -4.71 29.64
N ALA A 170 -42.77 -3.52 29.51
CA ALA A 170 -42.61 -2.62 30.64
C ALA A 170 -44.00 -2.27 31.22
N PRO A 171 -44.18 -2.33 32.56
CA PRO A 171 -45.44 -1.97 33.20
C PRO A 171 -45.81 -0.55 32.83
N ARG A 172 -46.95 -0.36 32.15
CA ARG A 172 -47.55 0.94 31.94
C ARG A 172 -48.35 1.27 33.20
N GLY A 173 -47.66 1.72 34.25
CA GLY A 173 -48.33 2.25 35.42
C GLY A 173 -49.06 3.53 35.04
N GLU A 174 -50.38 3.49 34.96
CA GLU A 174 -51.17 4.69 35.22
C GLU A 174 -50.91 5.05 36.68
N LEU A 175 -50.23 6.18 36.89
CA LEU A 175 -50.19 6.83 38.20
C LEU A 175 -51.63 7.23 38.54
N ALA A 176 -52.32 6.35 39.27
CA ALA A 176 -53.59 6.63 39.92
C ALA A 176 -53.36 7.46 41.20
#